data_AF-A0A167HJQ2-F1
#
_entry.id   AF-A0A167HJQ2-F1
#
_cell.length_a   1.000
_cell.length_b   1.000
_cell.length_c   1.000
_cell.angle_alpha   90.00
_cell.angle_beta   90.00
_cell.angle_gamma   90.00
#
_symmetry.space_group_name_H-M   'P 1'
#
loop_
_entity.id
_entity.type
_entity.pdbx_description
1 polymer ?
#
loop_
_entity_poly.entity_id
_entity_poly.type
_entity_poly.pdbx_seq_one_letter_code
_entity_poly.pdbx_strand_id
1 'polypeptide(L)'
;MDARISPLSSQSLNPTSLQMKRPASAGGASAVDGGFSGNFKNALKEVSAAQNEATRLQTQVQLGNPAVSLEETMLSMQKAQIGFQATLNVRNRMVQAYTDIMNMSV
;
A
#
# COMPACT_ATOMS: atom_id res chain seq x y z
N MET A 1 -61.41 -21.94 4.43
CA MET A 1 -60.11 -21.31 4.73
C MET A 1 -59.80 -20.34 3.61
N ASP A 2 -60.12 -19.07 3.82
CA ASP A 2 -60.07 -17.98 2.85
C ASP A 2 -58.74 -17.22 3.06
N ALA A 3 -57.68 -17.60 2.36
CA ALA A 3 -56.41 -16.87 2.42
C ALA A 3 -56.45 -15.73 1.39
N ARG A 4 -56.93 -14.59 1.88
CA ARG A 4 -56.99 -13.30 1.19
C ARG A 4 -55.62 -12.92 0.64
N ILE A 5 -55.59 -12.73 -0.68
CA ILE A 5 -54.57 -11.99 -1.41
C ILE A 5 -54.85 -10.52 -1.11
N SER A 6 -54.01 -9.87 -0.31
CA SER A 6 -53.96 -8.41 -0.22
C SER A 6 -52.58 -7.92 -0.64
N PRO A 7 -52.51 -6.97 -1.59
CA PRO A 7 -51.27 -6.41 -2.11
C PRO A 7 -50.65 -5.48 -1.06
N LEU A 8 -49.38 -5.69 -0.71
CA LEU A 8 -48.60 -4.68 0.00
C LEU A 8 -48.30 -3.54 -0.98
N SER A 9 -49.18 -2.55 -0.93
CA SER A 9 -48.94 -1.16 -1.26
C SER A 9 -47.61 -0.67 -0.67
N SER A 10 -46.73 -0.20 -1.56
CA SER A 10 -45.95 1.03 -1.43
C SER A 10 -45.58 1.46 0.01
N GLN A 11 -44.42 1.00 0.49
CA GLN A 11 -43.68 1.71 1.53
C GLN A 11 -42.44 2.33 0.87
N SER A 12 -42.56 3.61 0.58
CA SER A 12 -41.45 4.51 0.28
C SER A 12 -40.46 4.60 1.44
N LEU A 13 -39.25 5.11 1.13
CA LEU A 13 -38.23 5.69 2.02
C LEU A 13 -37.18 4.70 2.54
N ASN A 14 -35.99 4.71 1.94
CA ASN A 14 -34.81 5.39 2.53
C ASN A 14 -33.56 5.11 1.66
N PRO A 15 -32.87 6.13 1.10
CA PRO A 15 -31.50 5.94 0.64
C PRO A 15 -30.62 5.82 1.88
N THR A 16 -30.58 4.62 2.47
CA THR A 16 -29.56 4.26 3.44
C THR A 16 -28.23 4.45 2.75
N SER A 17 -27.57 5.54 3.11
CA SER A 17 -26.18 5.85 2.83
C SER A 17 -25.39 4.55 2.94
N LEU A 18 -24.72 4.17 1.85
CA LEU A 18 -23.67 3.17 1.86
C LEU A 18 -22.58 3.69 2.78
N GLN A 19 -22.75 3.41 4.08
CA GLN A 19 -21.73 3.49 5.10
C GLN A 19 -20.73 2.38 4.76
N MET A 20 -19.86 2.71 3.81
CA MET A 20 -18.64 1.99 3.51
C MET A 20 -17.87 1.87 4.83
N LYS A 21 -18.07 0.74 5.51
CA LYS A 21 -17.33 0.34 6.71
C LYS A 21 -15.88 0.18 6.27
N ARG A 22 -15.14 1.29 6.31
CA ARG A 22 -13.69 1.31 6.16
C ARG A 22 -13.15 0.25 7.12
N PRO A 23 -12.36 -0.74 6.65
CA PRO A 23 -11.68 -1.62 7.58
C PRO A 23 -10.85 -0.72 8.49
N ALA A 24 -11.14 -0.79 9.79
CA ALA A 24 -10.31 -0.19 10.81
C ALA A 24 -8.90 -0.75 10.59
N SER A 25 -7.97 0.12 10.23
CA SER A 25 -6.54 -0.18 10.22
C SER A 25 -6.12 -0.46 11.65
N ALA A 26 -6.32 -1.70 12.08
CA ALA A 26 -5.57 -2.31 13.16
C ALA A 26 -4.17 -2.60 12.61
N GLY A 27 -3.29 -1.61 12.74
CA GLY A 27 -1.88 -1.75 12.46
C GLY A 27 -1.18 -0.82 13.42
N GLY A 28 -0.75 -1.36 14.56
CA GLY A 28 0.03 -0.63 15.54
C GLY A 28 1.19 0.04 14.84
N ALA A 29 1.21 1.37 14.87
CA ALA A 29 2.44 2.12 14.76
C ALA A 29 3.24 1.77 16.02
N SER A 30 3.94 0.63 15.99
CA SER A 30 5.07 0.40 16.86
C SER A 30 5.92 1.65 16.73
N ALA A 31 6.03 2.38 17.84
CA ALA A 31 6.91 3.53 17.94
C ALA A 31 8.30 3.05 17.51
N VAL A 32 8.64 3.40 16.28
CA VAL A 32 9.94 3.16 15.71
C VAL A 32 10.85 4.20 16.34
N ASP A 33 11.59 3.74 17.34
CA ASP A 33 12.64 4.49 18.01
C ASP A 33 13.75 4.78 16.98
N GLY A 34 13.61 5.91 16.31
CA GLY A 34 14.41 6.30 15.17
C GLY A 34 13.73 7.47 14.49
N GLY A 35 14.33 8.66 14.53
CA GLY A 35 13.76 9.82 13.84
C GLY A 35 13.51 9.53 12.36
N PHE A 36 12.63 10.32 11.73
CA PHE A 36 12.24 10.18 10.32
C PHE A 36 13.42 9.95 9.34
N SER A 37 14.57 10.59 9.58
CA SER A 37 15.79 10.37 8.79
C SER A 37 16.34 8.94 8.90
N GLY A 38 16.30 8.34 10.09
CA GLY A 38 16.68 6.95 10.33
C GLY A 38 15.73 5.97 9.64
N ASN A 39 14.44 6.22 9.74
CA ASN A 39 13.41 5.44 9.04
C ASN A 39 13.52 5.54 7.52
N PHE A 40 13.79 6.74 7.00
CA PHE A 40 13.98 6.93 5.57
C PHE A 40 15.25 6.23 5.07
N LYS A 41 16.34 6.28 5.84
CA LYS A 41 17.55 5.50 5.54
C LYS A 41 17.27 4.00 5.52
N ASN A 42 16.45 3.50 6.46
CA ASN A 42 16.06 2.09 6.48
C ASN A 42 15.18 1.73 5.28
N ALA A 43 14.18 2.55 4.94
CA ALA A 43 13.34 2.35 3.76
C ALA A 43 14.15 2.37 2.45
N LEU A 44 15.15 3.26 2.33
CA LEU A 44 16.07 3.26 1.18
C LEU A 44 16.90 1.97 1.09
N LYS A 45 17.37 1.46 2.23
CA LYS A 45 18.06 0.16 2.28
C LYS A 45 17.14 -1.00 1.88
N GLU A 46 15.90 -0.99 2.35
CA GLU A 46 14.90 -2.00 1.98
C GLU A 46 14.57 -1.98 0.49
N VAL A 47 14.42 -0.80 -0.12
CA VAL A 47 14.24 -0.67 -1.57
C VAL A 47 15.44 -1.21 -2.34
N SER A 48 16.65 -0.89 -1.90
CA SER A 48 17.87 -1.42 -2.53
C SER A 48 17.96 -2.95 -2.39
N ALA A 49 17.56 -3.50 -1.25
CA ALA A 49 17.51 -4.94 -1.02
C ALA A 49 16.45 -5.59 -1.91
N ALA A 50 15.24 -5.03 -1.98
CA ALA A 50 14.16 -5.52 -2.81
C ALA A 50 14.50 -5.51 -4.31
N GLN A 51 15.23 -4.50 -4.79
CA GLN A 51 15.73 -4.46 -6.17
C GLN A 51 16.73 -5.60 -6.44
N ASN A 52 17.73 -5.78 -5.56
CA ASN A 52 18.71 -6.87 -5.69
C ASN A 52 18.04 -8.26 -5.62
N GLU A 53 17.06 -8.41 -4.74
CA GLU A 53 16.30 -9.65 -4.60
C GLU A 53 15.48 -9.95 -5.86
N ALA A 54 14.78 -8.95 -6.42
CA ALA A 54 14.05 -9.10 -7.67
C ALA A 54 14.98 -9.52 -8.83
N THR A 55 16.15 -8.89 -8.97
CA THR A 55 17.15 -9.28 -9.99
C THR A 55 17.64 -10.71 -9.76
N ARG A 56 17.93 -11.10 -8.52
CA ARG A 56 18.39 -12.45 -8.18
C ARG A 56 17.32 -13.49 -8.47
N LEU A 57 16.07 -13.25 -8.09
CA LEU A 57 14.95 -14.15 -8.35
C LEU A 57 14.71 -14.30 -9.85
N GLN A 58 14.79 -13.21 -10.61
CA GLN A 58 14.69 -13.22 -12.08
C GLN A 58 15.78 -14.10 -12.72
N THR A 59 17.04 -13.99 -12.26
CA THR A 59 18.13 -14.88 -12.72
C THR A 59 17.88 -16.34 -12.34
N GLN A 60 17.38 -16.61 -11.13
CA GLN A 60 17.12 -17.98 -10.67
C GLN A 60 15.95 -18.65 -11.41
N VAL A 61 14.91 -17.90 -11.76
CA VAL A 61 13.81 -18.40 -12.60
C VAL A 61 14.29 -18.68 -14.02
N GLN A 62 15.12 -17.82 -14.60
CA GLN A 62 15.71 -18.05 -15.93
C GLN A 62 16.63 -19.29 -15.96
N LEU A 63 17.32 -19.57 -14.85
CA LEU A 63 18.14 -20.77 -14.65
C LEU A 63 17.32 -22.05 -14.40
N GLY A 64 15.97 -21.96 -14.33
CA GLY A 64 15.09 -23.10 -14.13
C GLY A 64 15.12 -23.68 -12.71
N ASN A 65 15.50 -22.88 -11.71
CA ASN A 65 15.61 -23.32 -10.33
C ASN A 65 14.22 -23.61 -9.72
N PRO A 66 13.88 -24.87 -9.38
CA PRO A 66 12.54 -25.25 -8.89
C PRO A 66 12.23 -24.71 -7.48
N ALA A 67 13.22 -24.17 -6.78
CA ALA A 67 13.04 -23.51 -5.48
C ALA A 67 12.44 -22.11 -5.58
N VAL A 68 12.39 -21.52 -6.79
CA VAL A 68 11.86 -20.17 -7.02
C VAL A 68 10.73 -20.26 -8.03
N SER A 69 9.51 -20.10 -7.55
CA SER A 69 8.33 -20.10 -8.41
C SER A 69 8.25 -18.79 -9.19
N LEU A 70 7.79 -18.86 -10.43
CA LEU A 70 7.54 -17.68 -11.26
C LEU A 70 6.56 -16.72 -10.55
N GLU A 71 5.59 -17.24 -9.78
CA GLU A 71 4.66 -16.42 -9.00
C GLU A 71 5.37 -15.61 -7.91
N GLU A 72 6.32 -16.21 -7.19
CA GLU A 72 7.11 -15.56 -6.13
C GLU A 72 7.94 -14.40 -6.71
N THR A 73 8.52 -14.62 -7.89
CA THR A 73 9.30 -13.60 -8.61
C THR A 73 8.41 -12.46 -9.09
N MET A 74 7.24 -12.75 -9.63
CA MET A 74 6.29 -11.71 -10.05
C MET A 74 5.77 -10.89 -8.86
N LEU A 75 5.53 -11.54 -7.72
CA LEU A 75 5.11 -10.87 -6.49
C LEU A 75 6.24 -10.01 -5.90
N SER A 76 7.48 -10.50 -5.88
CA SER A 76 8.63 -9.72 -5.40
C SER A 76 8.90 -8.52 -6.31
N MET A 77 8.78 -8.68 -7.63
CA MET A 77 8.85 -7.58 -8.59
C MET A 77 7.78 -6.51 -8.35
N GLN A 78 6.52 -6.92 -8.11
CA GLN A 78 5.44 -5.98 -7.79
C GLN A 78 5.68 -5.26 -6.46
N LYS A 79 6.14 -5.98 -5.42
CA LYS A 79 6.50 -5.38 -4.13
C LYS A 79 7.62 -4.35 -4.29
N ALA A 80 8.67 -4.68 -5.04
CA ALA A 80 9.80 -3.79 -5.30
C ALA A 80 9.35 -2.53 -6.06
N GLN A 81 8.50 -2.67 -7.08
CA GLN A 81 7.97 -1.55 -7.86
C GLN A 81 7.14 -0.59 -7.00
N ILE A 82 6.21 -1.13 -6.20
CA ILE A 82 5.33 -0.32 -5.34
C ILE A 82 6.17 0.36 -4.23
N GLY A 83 7.10 -0.36 -3.61
CA GLY A 83 7.98 0.18 -2.57
C GLY A 83 8.91 1.29 -3.09
N PHE A 84 9.43 1.14 -4.30
CA PHE A 84 10.21 2.18 -4.97
C PHE A 84 9.36 3.44 -5.23
N GLN A 85 8.15 3.28 -5.77
CA GLN A 85 7.23 4.38 -6.03
C GLN A 85 6.86 5.15 -4.75
N ALA A 86 6.61 4.42 -3.65
CA ALA A 86 6.34 5.01 -2.35
C ALA A 86 7.53 5.85 -1.85
N THR A 87 8.75 5.32 -2.01
CA THR A 87 9.98 6.00 -1.57
C THR A 87 10.26 7.27 -2.38
N LEU A 88 9.99 7.26 -3.69
CA LEU A 88 10.08 8.47 -4.52
C LEU A 88 9.08 9.55 -4.09
N ASN A 89 7.85 9.16 -3.74
CA ASN A 89 6.86 10.10 -3.23
C ASN A 89 7.31 10.74 -1.91
N VAL A 90 7.85 9.95 -0.99
CA VAL A 90 8.40 10.46 0.28
C VAL A 90 9.58 11.40 0.02
N ARG A 91 10.52 11.02 -0.85
CA ARG A 91 11.65 11.88 -1.26
C ARG A 91 11.16 13.22 -1.80
N ASN A 92 10.21 13.21 -2.73
CA ASN A 92 9.67 14.42 -3.34
C ASN A 92 8.98 15.31 -2.29
N ARG A 93 8.23 14.71 -1.36
CA ARG A 93 7.57 15.42 -0.26
C ARG A 93 8.58 16.08 0.69
N MET A 94 9.71 15.41 0.98
CA MET A 94 10.78 16.00 1.80
C MET A 94 11.45 17.19 1.12
N VAL A 95 11.74 17.07 -0.19
CA VAL A 95 12.33 18.16 -0.97
C VAL A 95 11.37 19.35 -0.99
N GLN A 96 10.07 19.12 -1.22
CA GLN A 96 9.04 20.16 -1.18
C GLN A 96 8.97 20.83 0.19
N ALA A 97 8.95 20.06 1.28
CA ALA A 97 8.91 20.62 2.64
C ALA A 97 10.15 21.46 2.96
N TYR A 98 11.33 21.05 2.49
CA TYR A 98 12.56 21.85 2.63
C TYR A 98 12.48 23.16 1.84
N THR A 99 11.99 23.10 0.60
CA THR A 99 11.78 24.30 -0.24
C THR A 99 10.72 25.23 0.34
N ASP A 100 9.63 24.68 0.92
CA ASP A 100 8.54 25.43 1.56
C ASP A 100 9.03 26.20 2.79
N ILE A 101 9.83 25.56 3.66
CA ILE A 101 10.48 26.23 4.81
C ILE A 101 11.42 27.35 4.33
N MET A 102 12.16 27.15 3.23
CA MET A 102 13.01 28.20 2.67
C MET A 102 12.21 29.37 2.10
N ASN A 103 11.10 29.10 1.42
CA ASN A 103 10.22 30.14 0.88
C ASN A 103 9.33 30.80 1.95
N MET A 104 9.24 30.24 3.17
CA MET A 104 8.58 30.87 4.32
C MET A 104 9.45 31.89 5.05
N SER A 105 10.67 32.18 4.58
CA SER A 105 11.50 33.26 5.13
C SER A 105 11.55 34.46 4.17
N VAL A 106 10.55 35.34 4.27
CA VAL A 106 10.63 36.82 4.46
C VAL A 106 9.24 37.39 4.74
#